data_AF-A0A7V8Y4T8-F1
#
_entry.id   AF-A0A7V8Y4T8-F1
#
_cell.length_a   1.000
_cell.length_b   1.000
_cell.length_c   1.000
_cell.angle_alpha   90.00
_cell.angle_beta   90.00
_cell.angle_gamma   90.00
#
_symmetry.space_group_name_H-M   'P 1'
#
loop_
_entity.id
_entity.type
_entity.pdbx_description
1 polymer ?
#
loop_
_entity_poly.entity_id
_entity_poly.type
_entity_poly.pdbx_seq_one_letter_code
_entity_poly.pdbx_strand_id
1 'polypeptide(L)'
;MVGAALMLSVATVDATTDAQVPLLGNIAALPAPAVSGPALTPGTCLTWKQADAADAAMVDCAQPHLFEQVASVDVAGQDLADDKRWRQMVTERCTPLVVAYLAGKYDPNGRFRSSVLRPPERSWNDGNRTLRCGLQAYSRSGALYPITGMVAGQDHARVQPPGTCLGIDGRAIGDPIDCAKPHAVE
;
A
#
# COMPACT_ATOMS: atom_id res chain seq x y z
N MET A 1 51.73 37.76 -55.95
CA MET A 1 51.61 36.94 -54.74
C MET A 1 51.25 35.54 -55.18
N VAL A 2 52.14 34.57 -54.86
CA VAL A 2 51.91 33.13 -54.53
C VAL A 2 50.79 32.42 -55.31
N GLY A 3 50.99 31.34 -56.06
CA GLY A 3 51.94 30.24 -55.95
C GLY A 3 51.15 28.96 -56.23
N ALA A 4 51.64 28.13 -57.16
CA ALA A 4 50.98 26.91 -57.63
C ALA A 4 51.06 25.76 -56.61
N ALA A 5 50.06 24.86 -56.61
CA ALA A 5 50.25 23.43 -56.35
C ALA A 5 49.00 22.62 -56.72
N LEU A 6 49.16 21.76 -57.73
CA LEU A 6 48.35 20.56 -58.00
C LEU A 6 48.68 19.48 -56.97
N MET A 7 47.71 18.66 -56.57
CA MET A 7 47.88 17.20 -56.40
C MET A 7 46.51 16.51 -56.37
N LEU A 8 46.31 15.57 -57.32
CA LEU A 8 45.30 14.51 -57.27
C LEU A 8 45.81 13.38 -56.37
N SER A 9 44.92 12.80 -55.56
CA SER A 9 45.11 11.45 -54.99
C SER A 9 43.76 10.75 -54.88
N VAL A 10 43.55 9.74 -55.73
CA VAL A 10 42.49 8.73 -55.61
C VAL A 10 43.05 7.58 -54.79
N ALA A 11 42.30 7.09 -53.79
CA ALA A 11 42.58 5.81 -53.15
C ALA A 11 41.25 5.07 -52.91
N THR A 12 41.02 4.06 -53.73
CA THR A 12 40.04 2.98 -53.55
C THR A 12 40.55 2.00 -52.50
N VAL A 13 39.71 1.61 -51.54
CA VAL A 13 39.92 0.41 -50.73
C VAL A 13 38.66 -0.45 -50.79
N ASP A 14 38.80 -1.60 -51.44
CA ASP A 14 37.83 -2.68 -51.50
C ASP A 14 37.90 -3.56 -50.24
N ALA A 15 36.70 -3.97 -49.81
CA ALA A 15 36.28 -5.21 -49.14
C ALA A 15 37.24 -5.99 -48.21
N THR A 16 36.77 -6.22 -46.98
CA THR A 16 36.82 -7.56 -46.35
C THR A 16 35.57 -7.81 -45.50
N THR A 17 34.91 -8.92 -45.82
CA THR A 17 33.87 -9.66 -45.10
C THR A 17 34.13 -9.78 -43.60
N ASP A 18 33.12 -9.53 -42.76
CA ASP A 18 32.87 -10.44 -41.63
C ASP A 18 31.36 -10.51 -41.31
N ALA A 19 30.94 -11.72 -41.01
CA ALA A 19 29.57 -12.13 -40.79
C ALA A 19 29.12 -11.81 -39.34
N GLN A 20 27.86 -12.18 -39.05
CA GLN A 20 27.24 -12.37 -37.71
C GLN A 20 26.42 -11.18 -37.17
N VAL A 21 25.19 -11.31 -36.69
CA VAL A 21 24.14 -12.35 -36.65
C VAL A 21 22.85 -11.54 -36.39
N PRO A 22 21.71 -11.82 -37.04
CA PRO A 22 20.44 -11.24 -36.61
C PRO A 22 20.09 -11.85 -35.25
N LEU A 23 20.25 -11.07 -34.17
CA LEU A 23 19.79 -11.42 -32.84
C LEU A 23 18.26 -11.48 -32.84
N LEU A 24 17.73 -12.63 -33.26
CA LEU A 24 16.44 -13.14 -32.85
C LEU A 24 16.49 -13.43 -31.35
N GLY A 25 16.42 -12.36 -30.57
CA GLY A 25 16.29 -12.39 -29.12
C GLY A 25 14.88 -12.00 -28.72
N ASN A 26 13.88 -12.76 -29.17
CA ASN A 26 12.58 -12.76 -28.50
C ASN A 26 12.75 -13.46 -27.16
N ILE A 27 13.26 -12.73 -26.17
CA ILE A 27 13.04 -13.06 -24.78
C ILE A 27 11.57 -12.75 -24.54
N ALA A 28 10.71 -13.74 -24.78
CA ALA A 28 9.40 -13.75 -24.16
C ALA A 28 9.67 -13.74 -22.65
N ALA A 29 9.58 -12.56 -22.04
CA ALA A 29 9.45 -12.45 -20.61
C ALA A 29 8.23 -13.31 -20.25
N LEU A 30 8.48 -14.46 -19.63
CA LEU A 30 7.42 -15.21 -18.99
C LEU A 30 6.71 -14.20 -18.07
N PRO A 31 5.39 -14.03 -18.15
CA PRO A 31 4.71 -13.23 -17.15
C PRO A 31 5.02 -13.88 -15.82
N ALA A 32 5.68 -13.12 -14.93
CA ALA A 32 5.70 -13.48 -13.53
C ALA A 32 4.25 -13.77 -13.13
N PRO A 33 3.96 -14.83 -12.34
CA PRO A 33 2.62 -15.05 -11.86
C PRO A 33 2.16 -13.74 -11.22
N ALA A 34 1.12 -13.13 -11.80
CA ALA A 34 0.55 -11.93 -11.24
C ALA A 34 0.15 -12.29 -9.82
N VAL A 35 0.80 -11.67 -8.84
CA VAL A 35 0.31 -11.69 -7.47
C VAL A 35 -1.07 -11.07 -7.56
N SER A 36 -2.11 -11.91 -7.57
CA SER A 36 -3.49 -11.48 -7.71
C SER A 36 -3.81 -10.57 -6.53
N GLY A 37 -3.86 -9.27 -6.78
CA GLY A 37 -4.11 -8.28 -5.76
C GLY A 37 -4.31 -6.89 -6.38
N PRO A 38 -5.02 -5.99 -5.69
CA PRO A 38 -5.20 -4.61 -6.15
C PRO A 38 -3.86 -3.89 -6.39
N ALA A 39 -3.82 -2.83 -7.20
CA ALA A 39 -2.58 -2.07 -7.44
C ALA A 39 -1.88 -1.64 -6.14
N LEU A 40 -0.54 -1.54 -6.17
CA LEU A 40 0.28 -1.19 -5.00
C LEU A 40 0.54 0.32 -4.86
N THR A 41 -0.31 1.14 -5.45
CA THR A 41 -0.15 2.60 -5.52
C THR A 41 -0.60 3.28 -4.21
N PRO A 42 0.14 4.29 -3.70
CA PRO A 42 -0.35 5.16 -2.63
C PRO A 42 -1.69 5.82 -3.02
N GLY A 43 -2.58 6.02 -2.04
CA GLY A 43 -3.94 6.53 -2.26
C GLY A 43 -4.94 5.50 -2.78
N THR A 44 -4.57 4.22 -2.87
CA THR A 44 -5.49 3.14 -3.28
C THR A 44 -6.41 2.76 -2.12
N CYS A 45 -7.72 2.85 -2.33
CA CYS A 45 -8.72 2.47 -1.34
C CYS A 45 -9.20 1.04 -1.55
N LEU A 46 -9.20 0.25 -0.47
CA LEU A 46 -9.52 -1.17 -0.48
C LEU A 46 -10.66 -1.48 0.48
N THR A 47 -11.51 -2.40 0.07
CA THR A 47 -12.58 -2.98 0.90
C THR A 47 -12.56 -4.50 0.79
N TRP A 48 -13.18 -5.18 1.75
CA TRP A 48 -13.28 -6.64 1.81
C TRP A 48 -14.48 -7.04 2.67
N LYS A 49 -14.87 -8.32 2.60
CA LYS A 49 -15.92 -8.88 3.45
C LYS A 49 -15.38 -9.94 4.40
N GLN A 50 -14.32 -10.64 4.02
CA GLN A 50 -13.73 -11.69 4.84
C GLN A 50 -12.84 -11.10 5.94
N ALA A 51 -12.86 -11.69 7.14
CA ALA A 51 -12.11 -11.16 8.28
C ALA A 51 -10.58 -11.15 8.07
N ASP A 52 -10.07 -12.04 7.22
CA ASP A 52 -8.67 -12.13 6.82
C ASP A 52 -8.30 -11.24 5.62
N ALA A 53 -9.29 -10.51 5.08
CA ALA A 53 -9.18 -9.67 3.88
C ALA A 53 -8.71 -10.42 2.62
N ALA A 54 -8.93 -11.73 2.52
CA ALA A 54 -8.54 -12.50 1.34
C ALA A 54 -9.30 -12.09 0.06
N ASP A 55 -10.49 -11.49 0.20
CA ASP A 55 -11.29 -10.92 -0.89
C ASP A 55 -11.07 -9.41 -1.09
N ALA A 56 -9.95 -8.85 -0.61
CA ALA A 56 -9.64 -7.43 -0.75
C ALA A 56 -9.65 -6.95 -2.21
N ALA A 57 -10.47 -5.95 -2.47
CA ALA A 57 -10.66 -5.35 -3.78
C ALA A 57 -10.53 -3.83 -3.73
N MET A 58 -10.11 -3.24 -4.84
CA MET A 58 -10.07 -1.79 -5.00
C MET A 58 -11.48 -1.23 -5.12
N VAL A 59 -11.70 -0.07 -4.52
CA VAL A 59 -12.91 0.74 -4.70
C VAL A 59 -12.53 2.21 -4.91
N ASP A 60 -13.43 2.99 -5.47
CA ASP A 60 -13.31 4.44 -5.44
C ASP A 60 -13.27 4.93 -3.97
N CYS A 61 -12.33 5.79 -3.62
CA CYS A 61 -12.20 6.29 -2.25
C CYS A 61 -13.43 7.08 -1.77
N ALA A 62 -14.25 7.63 -2.69
CA ALA A 62 -15.53 8.24 -2.37
C ALA A 62 -16.60 7.21 -1.96
N GLN A 63 -16.34 5.91 -2.12
CA GLN A 63 -17.16 4.82 -1.58
C GLN A 63 -16.64 4.36 -0.21
N PRO A 64 -17.51 3.78 0.64
CA PRO A 64 -17.10 3.15 1.88
C PRO A 64 -16.00 2.08 1.66
N HIS A 65 -14.87 2.23 2.35
CA HIS A 65 -13.74 1.30 2.27
C HIS A 65 -13.09 1.12 3.64
N LEU A 66 -12.27 0.08 3.80
CA LEU A 66 -11.71 -0.32 5.10
C LEU A 66 -10.22 -0.01 5.24
N PHE A 67 -9.55 0.35 4.15
CA PHE A 67 -8.12 0.59 4.10
C PHE A 67 -7.74 1.59 3.01
N GLU A 68 -6.90 2.56 3.35
CA GLU A 68 -6.24 3.42 2.36
C GLU A 68 -4.74 3.10 2.35
N GLN A 69 -4.26 2.60 1.21
CA GLN A 69 -2.87 2.24 1.04
C GLN A 69 -1.98 3.47 0.92
N VAL A 70 -0.87 3.49 1.64
CA VAL A 70 0.13 4.57 1.56
C VAL A 70 1.43 4.11 0.91
N ALA A 71 1.77 2.83 1.01
CA ALA A 71 3.01 2.27 0.48
C ALA A 71 2.98 0.74 0.50
N SER A 72 3.98 0.12 -0.12
CA SER A 72 4.27 -1.32 0.05
C SER A 72 5.68 -1.51 0.61
N VAL A 73 5.87 -2.55 1.41
CA VAL A 73 7.17 -2.91 1.99
C VAL A 73 7.42 -4.39 1.79
N ASP A 74 8.64 -4.75 1.42
CA ASP A 74 9.08 -6.15 1.38
C ASP A 74 9.66 -6.54 2.76
N VAL A 75 9.26 -7.72 3.24
CA VAL A 75 9.71 -8.31 4.51
C VAL A 75 10.34 -9.69 4.33
N ALA A 76 10.86 -10.00 3.14
CA ALA A 76 11.60 -11.22 2.89
C ALA A 76 12.74 -11.41 3.91
N GLY A 77 12.90 -12.64 4.38
CA GLY A 77 13.89 -13.00 5.40
C GLY A 77 13.57 -12.53 6.82
N GLN A 78 12.45 -11.84 7.07
CA GLN A 78 12.02 -11.51 8.42
C GLN A 78 11.18 -12.64 9.04
N ASP A 79 11.47 -12.97 10.30
CA ASP A 79 10.59 -13.82 11.10
C ASP A 79 9.44 -12.97 11.67
N LEU A 80 8.23 -13.31 11.26
CA LEU A 80 6.99 -12.64 11.63
C LEU A 80 5.97 -13.69 12.10
N ALA A 81 6.42 -14.64 12.92
CA ALA A 81 5.60 -15.72 13.46
C ALA A 81 4.63 -15.28 14.58
N ASP A 82 4.93 -14.19 15.30
CA ASP A 82 4.13 -13.72 16.43
C ASP A 82 3.51 -12.32 16.23
N ASP A 83 2.36 -12.09 16.88
CA ASP A 83 1.60 -10.84 16.76
C ASP A 83 2.32 -9.62 17.34
N LYS A 84 3.20 -9.81 18.34
CA LYS A 84 3.96 -8.70 18.93
C LYS A 84 4.98 -8.18 17.92
N ARG A 85 5.67 -9.09 17.23
CA ARG A 85 6.61 -8.76 16.17
C ARG A 85 5.91 -8.11 14.99
N TRP A 86 4.70 -8.55 14.64
CA TRP A 86 3.87 -7.86 13.65
C TRP A 86 3.58 -6.41 14.04
N ARG A 87 3.10 -6.16 15.26
CA ARG A 87 2.84 -4.79 15.74
C ARG A 87 4.10 -3.91 15.73
N GLN A 88 5.23 -4.49 16.12
CA GLN A 88 6.52 -3.80 16.05
C GLN A 88 6.90 -3.47 14.60
N MET A 89 6.74 -4.42 13.67
CA MET A 89 7.01 -4.20 12.24
C MET A 89 6.15 -3.07 11.68
N VAL A 90 4.84 -3.03 11.99
CA VAL A 90 3.95 -1.92 11.58
C VAL A 90 4.50 -0.58 12.08
N THR A 91 4.95 -0.54 13.33
CA THR A 91 5.49 0.67 13.96
C THR A 91 6.80 1.10 13.31
N GLU A 92 7.71 0.16 13.04
CA GLU A 92 9.04 0.41 12.46
C GLU A 92 8.98 0.77 10.97
N ARG A 93 8.10 0.13 10.21
CA ARG A 93 8.12 0.15 8.74
C ARG A 93 6.97 0.93 8.14
N CYS A 94 5.75 0.80 8.67
CA CYS A 94 4.56 1.43 8.08
C CYS A 94 4.31 2.83 8.63
N THR A 95 4.48 3.05 9.94
CA THR A 95 4.19 4.36 10.55
C THR A 95 5.00 5.51 9.93
N PRO A 96 6.31 5.39 9.63
CA PRO A 96 7.04 6.47 8.95
C PRO A 96 6.48 6.82 7.57
N LEU A 97 6.01 5.81 6.82
CA LEU A 97 5.40 5.97 5.50
C LEU A 97 4.04 6.67 5.60
N VAL A 98 3.26 6.35 6.63
CA VAL A 98 2.01 7.04 6.95
C VAL A 98 2.27 8.50 7.33
N VAL A 99 3.26 8.78 8.18
CA VAL A 99 3.64 10.15 8.57
C VAL A 99 4.02 10.97 7.33
N ALA A 100 4.80 10.39 6.41
CA ALA A 100 5.16 11.03 5.16
C ALA A 100 3.93 11.30 4.26
N TYR A 101 3.06 10.29 4.08
CA TYR A 101 1.84 10.40 3.28
C TYR A 101 0.88 11.48 3.81
N LEU A 102 0.78 11.62 5.13
CA LEU A 102 -0.07 12.63 5.79
C LEU A 102 0.64 13.96 6.05
N ALA A 103 1.82 14.19 5.47
CA ALA A 103 2.62 15.40 5.63
C ALA A 103 2.82 15.81 7.11
N GLY A 104 3.11 14.83 7.97
CA GLY A 104 3.35 15.04 9.40
C GLY A 104 2.11 15.11 10.29
N LYS A 105 0.89 15.07 9.73
CA LYS A 105 -0.37 15.22 10.49
C LYS A 105 -0.85 13.95 11.21
N TYR A 106 -0.11 12.85 11.11
CA TYR A 106 -0.50 11.59 11.72
C TYR A 106 -0.49 11.70 13.26
N ASP A 107 -1.66 11.49 13.88
CA ASP A 107 -1.81 11.36 15.33
C ASP A 107 -1.97 9.88 15.72
N PRO A 108 -1.01 9.28 16.46
CA PRO A 108 -1.11 7.91 16.97
C PRO A 108 -2.35 7.66 17.85
N ASN A 109 -2.95 8.72 18.41
CA ASN A 109 -4.16 8.67 19.22
C ASN A 109 -5.43 9.09 18.45
N GLY A 110 -5.30 9.56 17.22
CA GLY A 110 -6.40 10.09 16.39
C GLY A 110 -7.44 9.06 15.91
N ARG A 111 -8.23 9.40 14.92
CA ARG A 111 -9.24 8.53 14.31
C ARG A 111 -8.62 7.39 13.52
N PHE A 112 -7.61 7.69 12.71
CA PHE A 112 -6.95 6.73 11.84
C PHE A 112 -5.70 6.11 12.51
N ARG A 113 -5.37 4.89 12.12
CA ARG A 113 -4.22 4.13 12.64
C ARG A 113 -3.41 3.57 11.48
N SER A 114 -2.09 3.65 11.61
CA SER A 114 -1.14 2.90 10.79
C SER A 114 -1.41 1.41 10.94
N SER A 115 -1.54 0.71 9.82
CA SER A 115 -1.84 -0.71 9.75
C SER A 115 -1.14 -1.34 8.56
N VAL A 116 -1.23 -2.67 8.47
CA VAL A 116 -0.70 -3.45 7.38
C VAL A 116 -1.74 -4.43 6.86
N LEU A 117 -1.90 -4.48 5.55
CA LEU A 117 -2.62 -5.54 4.86
C LEU A 117 -1.60 -6.57 4.35
N ARG A 118 -1.73 -7.80 4.84
CA ARG A 118 -0.89 -8.93 4.47
C ARG A 118 -1.37 -9.53 3.14
N PRO A 119 -0.48 -10.18 2.37
CA PRO A 119 -0.91 -11.12 1.34
C PRO A 119 -1.85 -12.17 1.95
N PRO A 120 -2.85 -12.65 1.19
CA PRO A 120 -3.64 -13.81 1.58
C PRO A 120 -2.72 -15.01 1.87
N GLU A 121 -3.12 -15.89 2.78
CA GLU A 121 -2.28 -17.00 3.27
C GLU A 121 -1.69 -17.85 2.14
N ARG A 122 -2.47 -18.16 1.10
CA ARG A 122 -1.96 -18.87 -0.08
C ARG A 122 -0.80 -18.14 -0.74
N SER A 123 -0.97 -16.84 -1.01
CA SER A 123 0.09 -16.02 -1.63
C SER A 123 1.32 -15.92 -0.73
N TRP A 124 1.11 -15.81 0.59
CA TRP A 124 2.19 -15.87 1.56
C TRP A 124 2.92 -17.23 1.52
N ASN A 125 2.20 -18.35 1.47
CA ASN A 125 2.81 -19.68 1.39
C ASN A 125 3.57 -19.89 0.08
N ASP A 126 3.15 -19.23 -1.01
CA ASP A 126 3.85 -19.20 -2.29
C ASP A 126 5.08 -18.26 -2.31
N GLY A 127 5.44 -17.67 -1.17
CA GLY A 127 6.64 -16.86 -1.00
C GLY A 127 6.44 -15.35 -1.11
N ASN A 128 5.21 -14.87 -1.29
CA ASN A 128 4.95 -13.43 -1.30
C ASN A 128 5.20 -12.83 0.09
N ARG A 129 6.14 -11.89 0.17
CA ARG A 129 6.49 -11.15 1.39
C ARG A 129 6.27 -9.65 1.23
N THR A 130 5.49 -9.22 0.23
CA THR A 130 5.11 -7.82 0.05
C THR A 130 3.90 -7.48 0.91
N LEU A 131 4.09 -6.57 1.85
CA LEU A 131 3.04 -6.02 2.70
C LEU A 131 2.56 -4.68 2.18
N ARG A 132 1.29 -4.37 2.38
CA ARG A 132 0.73 -3.03 2.09
C ARG A 132 0.62 -2.27 3.39
N CYS A 133 1.38 -1.18 3.52
CA CYS A 133 1.21 -0.25 4.63
C CYS A 133 0.07 0.71 4.30
N GLY A 134 -0.75 1.04 5.29
CA GLY A 134 -1.89 1.92 5.07
C GLY A 134 -2.57 2.39 6.35
N LEU A 135 -3.72 3.02 6.15
CA LEU A 135 -4.52 3.66 7.18
C LEU A 135 -5.87 2.95 7.29
N GLN A 136 -6.30 2.71 8.54
CA GLN A 136 -7.60 2.14 8.86
C GLN A 136 -8.22 2.90 10.03
N ALA A 137 -9.55 2.83 10.14
CA ALA A 137 -10.29 3.32 11.30
C ALA A 137 -10.85 2.12 12.06
N TYR A 138 -10.72 2.14 13.39
CA TYR A 138 -11.19 1.06 14.25
C TYR A 138 -11.93 1.59 15.45
N SER A 139 -12.86 0.76 15.90
CA SER A 139 -13.47 0.78 17.21
C SER A 139 -12.45 0.44 18.31
N ARG A 140 -12.86 0.53 19.57
CA ARG A 140 -12.06 0.05 20.71
C ARG A 140 -12.00 -1.47 20.77
N SER A 141 -13.05 -2.18 20.37
CA SER A 141 -13.01 -3.65 20.28
C SER A 141 -12.16 -4.16 19.10
N GLY A 142 -11.69 -3.27 18.22
CA GLY A 142 -10.92 -3.61 17.03
C GLY A 142 -11.78 -3.85 15.78
N ALA A 143 -13.09 -3.63 15.87
CA ALA A 143 -13.95 -3.65 14.69
C ALA A 143 -13.56 -2.52 13.72
N LEU A 144 -13.50 -2.83 12.44
CA LEU A 144 -13.17 -1.86 11.40
C LEU A 144 -14.37 -0.94 11.12
N TYR A 145 -14.08 0.34 10.94
CA TYR A 145 -15.05 1.31 10.46
C TYR A 145 -14.81 1.66 8.99
N PRO A 146 -15.89 1.82 8.21
CA PRO A 146 -15.77 2.34 6.87
C PRO A 146 -15.23 3.77 6.90
N ILE A 147 -14.33 4.04 5.97
CA ILE A 147 -13.80 5.35 5.62
C ILE A 147 -14.49 5.77 4.31
N THR A 148 -14.82 7.04 4.17
CA THR A 148 -15.38 7.60 2.93
C THR A 148 -14.68 8.91 2.63
N GLY A 149 -14.12 9.02 1.44
CA GLY A 149 -13.14 10.04 1.05
C GLY A 149 -11.70 9.64 1.40
N MET A 150 -10.72 10.38 0.88
CA MET A 150 -9.30 10.17 1.18
C MET A 150 -8.97 10.61 2.61
N VAL A 151 -8.13 9.85 3.31
CA VAL A 151 -7.74 10.12 4.70
C VAL A 151 -6.98 11.44 4.81
N ALA A 152 -6.10 11.76 3.84
CA ALA A 152 -5.31 12.99 3.85
C ALA A 152 -6.15 14.29 3.89
N GLY A 153 -7.40 14.23 3.42
CA GLY A 153 -8.33 15.36 3.39
C GLY A 153 -9.35 15.40 4.53
N GLN A 154 -9.28 14.47 5.50
CA GLN A 154 -10.27 14.35 6.58
C GLN A 154 -9.79 14.93 7.90
N ASP A 155 -10.72 15.13 8.83
CA ASP A 155 -10.39 15.36 10.24
C ASP A 155 -9.89 14.05 10.88
N HIS A 156 -8.76 14.14 11.56
CA HIS A 156 -8.08 13.02 12.21
C HIS A 156 -8.37 12.97 13.71
N ALA A 157 -9.15 13.90 14.25
CA ALA A 157 -9.56 13.87 15.64
C ALA A 157 -10.41 12.63 15.93
N ARG A 158 -10.12 11.95 17.05
CA ARG A 158 -10.95 10.84 17.56
C ARG A 158 -12.16 11.41 18.32
N VAL A 159 -13.03 12.10 17.59
CA VAL A 159 -14.31 12.61 18.10
C VAL A 159 -15.45 11.85 17.44
N GLN A 160 -16.50 11.60 18.21
CA GLN A 160 -17.73 11.04 17.66
C GLN A 160 -18.64 12.17 17.19
N PRO A 161 -19.38 12.01 16.08
CA PRO A 161 -20.43 12.94 15.72
C PRO A 161 -21.46 13.06 16.86
N PRO A 162 -22.05 14.25 17.06
CA PRO A 162 -23.16 14.40 18.00
C PRO A 162 -24.28 13.38 17.77
N GLY A 163 -24.83 12.82 18.85
CA GLY A 163 -25.86 11.77 18.78
C GLY A 163 -25.31 10.36 18.58
N THR A 164 -24.00 10.14 18.71
CA THR A 164 -23.41 8.80 18.68
C THR A 164 -23.39 8.22 20.08
N CYS A 165 -24.29 7.27 20.36
CA CYS A 165 -24.27 6.57 21.63
C CYS A 165 -23.14 5.54 21.69
N LEU A 166 -22.34 5.59 22.74
CA LEU A 166 -21.22 4.68 22.96
C LEU A 166 -21.55 3.71 24.09
N GLY A 167 -21.43 2.41 23.81
CA GLY A 167 -21.78 1.33 24.72
C GLY A 167 -21.00 1.32 26.03
N ILE A 168 -21.32 0.36 26.89
CA ILE A 168 -20.61 0.12 28.15
C ILE A 168 -19.63 -1.04 27.92
N ASP A 169 -18.34 -0.85 28.20
CA ASP A 169 -17.32 -1.90 28.13
C ASP A 169 -16.57 -1.99 29.47
N GLY A 170 -17.16 -2.73 30.41
CA GLY A 170 -16.66 -2.80 31.79
C GLY A 170 -16.62 -1.43 32.45
N ARG A 171 -15.41 -0.92 32.72
CA ARG A 171 -15.19 0.44 33.27
C ARG A 171 -14.85 1.48 32.20
N ALA A 172 -14.74 1.06 30.95
CA ALA A 172 -14.46 1.94 29.82
C ALA A 172 -15.76 2.25 29.06
N ILE A 173 -15.72 3.34 28.31
CA ILE A 173 -16.72 3.60 27.28
C ILE A 173 -16.44 2.57 26.15
N GLY A 174 -17.49 1.98 25.58
CA GLY A 174 -17.44 0.95 24.54
C GLY A 174 -17.59 1.51 23.13
N ASP A 175 -17.84 0.63 22.16
CA ASP A 175 -18.06 1.02 20.76
C ASP A 175 -19.44 1.66 20.54
N PRO A 176 -19.66 2.37 19.43
CA PRO A 176 -20.97 2.85 19.01
C PRO A 176 -22.01 1.73 19.07
N ILE A 177 -23.14 2.06 19.67
CA ILE A 177 -24.27 1.16 19.86
C ILE A 177 -25.56 1.89 19.50
N ASP A 178 -26.60 1.13 19.22
CA ASP A 178 -27.95 1.67 19.14
C ASP A 178 -28.30 2.41 20.44
N CYS A 179 -28.65 3.69 20.32
CA CYS A 179 -28.99 4.57 21.44
C CYS A 179 -30.17 4.06 22.27
N ALA A 180 -31.04 3.21 21.71
CA ALA A 180 -32.11 2.57 22.47
C ALA A 180 -31.60 1.50 23.47
N LYS A 181 -30.34 1.09 23.37
CA LYS A 181 -29.70 0.14 24.28
C LYS A 181 -28.94 0.87 25.40
N PRO A 182 -28.70 0.22 26.55
CA PRO A 182 -27.85 0.77 27.60
C PRO A 182 -26.47 1.17 27.05
N HIS A 183 -26.10 2.43 27.28
CA HIS A 183 -24.87 3.03 26.78
C HIS A 183 -24.27 3.97 27.85
N ALA A 184 -22.98 4.25 27.73
CA ALA A 184 -22.23 5.01 28.73
C ALA A 184 -22.34 6.52 28.52
N VAL A 185 -22.33 6.98 27.26
CA VAL A 185 -22.38 8.40 26.87
C VAL A 185 -23.05 8.59 25.50
N GLU A 186 -23.52 9.80 25.23
CA GLU A 186 -24.10 10.29 23.97
C GLU A 186 -23.53 11.66 23.60
#